data_AF-A0A433DL23-F1
#
_entry.id   AF-A0A433DL23-F1
#
_cell.length_a   1.000
_cell.length_b   1.000
_cell.length_c   1.000
_cell.angle_alpha   90.00
_cell.angle_beta   90.00
_cell.angle_gamma   90.00
#
_symmetry.space_group_name_H-M   'P 1'
#
loop_
_entity.id
_entity.type
_entity.pdbx_description
1 polymer ?
#
loop_
_entity_poly.entity_id
_entity_poly.type
_entity_poly.pdbx_seq_one_letter_code
_entity_poly.pdbx_strand_id
1 'polypeptide(L)'
;MSNFHILLKVSNVIVYLWFLSATVYSTVGPNPDGDVIKSHLTYITPAHWINLAWTAVHFLLGGFVIYQWFEPAHDGTVHGVGWHFVISTLLNTLWFRLWNTGHLYLSFIAILFTASSVSFVFYVPLYFANSASPFTPSRQPREAPPRHQLVRPHLHSRSLLNLARLCHRHCH
;
A
#
# COMPACT_ATOMS: atom_id res chain seq x y z
N MET A 1 -3.22 -7.23 -23.72
CA MET A 1 -3.57 -6.90 -22.32
C MET A 1 -3.76 -5.39 -22.06
N SER A 2 -3.56 -4.50 -23.03
CA SER A 2 -3.73 -3.03 -22.87
C SER A 2 -5.17 -2.58 -22.59
N ASN A 3 -6.17 -3.23 -23.18
CA ASN A 3 -7.58 -2.81 -23.07
C ASN A 3 -8.11 -2.87 -21.63
N PHE A 4 -7.68 -3.85 -20.83
CA PHE A 4 -8.18 -4.03 -19.46
C PHE A 4 -7.71 -2.90 -18.54
N HIS A 5 -6.49 -2.40 -18.75
CA HIS A 5 -5.94 -1.27 -18.00
C HIS A 5 -6.64 0.04 -18.34
N ILE A 6 -7.00 0.25 -19.61
CA ILE A 6 -7.78 1.41 -20.03
C ILE A 6 -9.19 1.37 -19.42
N LEU A 7 -9.83 0.19 -19.41
CA LEU A 7 -11.17 0.02 -18.82
C LEU A 7 -11.18 0.34 -17.32
N LEU A 8 -10.12 -0.03 -16.60
CA LEU A 8 -9.98 0.27 -15.18
C LEU A 8 -9.83 1.78 -14.94
N LYS A 9 -8.97 2.45 -15.71
CA LYS A 9 -8.79 3.92 -15.63
C LYS A 9 -10.09 4.67 -15.92
N VAL A 10 -10.81 4.27 -16.97
CA VAL A 10 -12.09 4.86 -17.36
C VAL A 10 -13.15 4.59 -16.28
N SER A 11 -13.19 3.37 -15.73
CA SER A 11 -14.11 3.04 -14.64
C SER A 11 -13.87 3.91 -13.41
N ASN A 12 -12.61 4.12 -13.02
CA ASN A 12 -12.23 5.02 -11.92
C ASN A 12 -12.75 6.45 -12.15
N VAL A 13 -12.62 6.97 -13.37
CA VAL A 13 -13.15 8.31 -13.72
C VAL A 13 -14.67 8.34 -13.57
N ILE A 14 -15.37 7.34 -14.13
CA ILE A 14 -16.84 7.26 -14.09
C ILE A 14 -17.34 7.18 -12.64
N VAL A 15 -16.80 6.29 -11.82
CA VAL A 15 -17.25 6.16 -10.42
C VAL A 15 -16.92 7.39 -9.60
N TYR A 16 -15.79 8.06 -9.87
CA TYR A 16 -15.46 9.31 -9.20
C TYR A 16 -16.44 10.43 -9.56
N LEU A 17 -16.75 10.60 -10.85
CA LEU A 17 -17.74 11.59 -11.29
C LEU A 17 -19.12 11.29 -10.73
N TRP A 18 -19.51 10.01 -10.66
CA TRP A 18 -20.76 9.59 -10.04
C TRP A 18 -20.81 9.96 -8.56
N PHE A 19 -19.75 9.64 -7.81
CA PHE A 19 -19.64 9.98 -6.39
C PHE A 19 -19.63 11.49 -6.15
N LEU A 20 -18.84 12.24 -6.92
CA LEU A 20 -18.81 13.71 -6.88
C LEU A 20 -20.20 14.31 -7.14
N SER A 21 -20.89 13.81 -8.16
CA SER A 21 -22.24 14.27 -8.52
C SER A 21 -23.23 14.01 -7.39
N ALA A 22 -23.16 12.84 -6.74
CA ALA A 22 -24.01 12.51 -5.60
C ALA A 22 -23.79 13.50 -4.44
N THR A 23 -22.54 13.78 -4.09
CA THR A 23 -22.18 14.74 -3.02
C THR A 23 -22.60 16.17 -3.36
N VAL A 24 -22.33 16.63 -4.59
CA VAL A 24 -22.72 17.98 -5.04
C VAL A 24 -24.23 18.12 -4.99
N TYR A 25 -24.97 17.12 -5.48
CA TYR A 25 -26.44 17.13 -5.45
C TYR A 25 -26.99 17.21 -4.02
N SER A 26 -26.35 16.60 -3.02
CA SER A 26 -26.79 16.76 -1.63
C SER A 26 -26.49 18.15 -1.06
N THR A 27 -25.51 18.86 -1.60
CA THR A 27 -25.11 20.18 -1.10
C THR A 27 -25.95 21.29 -1.71
N VAL A 28 -26.24 21.20 -3.02
CA VAL A 28 -26.97 22.25 -3.77
C VAL A 28 -28.44 21.90 -4.04
N GLY A 29 -28.86 20.67 -3.74
CA GLY A 29 -30.20 20.18 -4.04
C GLY A 29 -31.29 20.78 -3.16
N PRO A 30 -32.58 20.51 -3.48
CA PRO A 30 -33.73 21.16 -2.84
C PRO A 30 -33.87 20.89 -1.33
N ASN A 31 -33.30 19.78 -0.84
CA ASN A 31 -33.25 19.41 0.57
C ASN A 31 -31.82 18.99 0.90
N PRO A 32 -30.92 19.95 1.20
CA PRO A 32 -29.58 19.57 1.66
C PRO A 32 -29.71 18.76 2.95
N ASP A 33 -28.75 17.90 3.24
CA ASP A 33 -28.70 16.88 4.31
C ASP A 33 -29.10 17.37 5.74
N GLY A 34 -29.35 18.67 5.88
CA GLY A 34 -29.91 19.35 7.03
C GLY A 34 -31.17 18.73 7.62
N ASP A 35 -32.07 18.08 6.87
CA ASP A 35 -33.26 17.47 7.49
C ASP A 35 -32.91 16.23 8.33
N VAL A 36 -32.04 15.35 7.82
CA VAL A 36 -31.55 14.17 8.56
C VAL A 36 -30.65 14.58 9.72
N ILE A 37 -29.79 15.58 9.50
CA ILE A 37 -28.87 16.07 10.54
C ILE A 37 -29.65 16.78 11.65
N LYS A 38 -30.62 17.65 11.33
CA LYS A 38 -31.45 18.35 12.33
C LYS A 38 -32.30 17.38 13.14
N SER A 39 -32.77 16.28 12.55
CA SER A 39 -33.58 15.30 13.27
C SER A 39 -32.76 14.34 14.14
N HIS A 40 -31.44 14.25 13.96
CA HIS A 40 -30.54 13.34 14.70
C HIS A 40 -29.30 14.06 15.26
N LEU A 41 -29.49 15.25 15.82
CA LEU A 41 -28.44 15.98 16.54
C LEU A 41 -28.05 15.24 17.82
N THR A 42 -26.74 15.03 18.01
CA THR A 42 -26.14 14.47 19.22
C THR A 42 -25.05 15.42 19.71
N TYR A 43 -24.59 15.25 20.96
CA TYR A 43 -23.50 16.06 21.52
C TYR A 43 -22.17 15.93 20.78
N ILE A 44 -22.02 14.91 19.93
CA ILE A 44 -20.84 14.65 19.10
C ILE A 44 -21.06 15.01 17.63
N THR A 45 -22.24 15.53 17.26
CA THR A 45 -22.51 15.88 15.86
C THR A 45 -21.58 17.01 15.44
N PRO A 46 -20.73 16.78 14.41
CA PRO A 46 -19.74 17.77 14.01
C PRO A 46 -20.42 19.05 13.52
N ALA A 47 -19.79 20.19 13.79
CA ALA A 47 -20.26 21.47 13.30
C ALA A 47 -20.27 21.50 11.76
N HIS A 48 -21.17 22.31 11.17
CA HIS A 48 -21.42 22.33 9.72
C HIS A 48 -20.14 22.53 8.87
N TRP A 49 -19.13 23.24 9.39
CA TRP A 49 -17.89 23.52 8.67
C TRP A 49 -17.04 22.25 8.46
N ILE A 50 -17.24 21.20 9.25
CA ILE A 50 -16.58 19.90 9.07
C ILE A 50 -17.03 19.24 7.75
N ASN A 51 -18.19 19.61 7.21
CA ASN A 51 -18.62 19.20 5.88
C ASN A 51 -17.61 19.64 4.80
N LEU A 52 -16.83 20.71 5.02
CA LEU A 52 -15.75 21.12 4.11
C LEU A 52 -14.65 20.06 3.96
N ALA A 53 -14.48 19.14 4.90
CA ALA A 53 -13.54 18.03 4.76
C ALA A 53 -13.82 17.17 3.52
N TRP A 54 -15.09 17.07 3.12
CA TRP A 54 -15.46 16.37 1.89
C TRP A 54 -14.85 17.04 0.66
N THR A 55 -14.72 18.37 0.62
CA THR A 55 -14.08 19.05 -0.53
C THR A 55 -12.62 18.65 -0.67
N ALA A 56 -11.89 18.52 0.45
CA ALA A 56 -10.51 18.02 0.46
C ALA A 56 -10.44 16.58 -0.05
N VAL A 57 -11.34 15.69 0.42
CA VAL A 57 -11.39 14.30 -0.07
C VAL A 57 -11.64 14.25 -1.57
N HIS A 58 -12.60 15.02 -2.08
CA HIS A 58 -12.88 15.08 -3.52
C HIS A 58 -11.73 15.67 -4.32
N PHE A 59 -10.99 16.64 -3.77
CA PHE A 59 -9.81 17.21 -4.40
C PHE A 59 -8.68 16.18 -4.51
N LEU A 60 -8.38 15.44 -3.43
CA LEU A 60 -7.37 14.38 -3.43
C LEU A 60 -7.75 13.24 -4.40
N LEU A 61 -9.02 12.81 -4.37
CA LEU A 61 -9.53 11.78 -5.28
C LEU A 61 -9.50 12.24 -6.75
N GLY A 62 -9.86 13.50 -7.02
CA GLY A 62 -9.79 14.08 -8.36
C GLY A 62 -8.35 14.18 -8.86
N GLY A 63 -7.44 14.61 -7.98
CA GLY A 63 -6.00 14.59 -8.24
C GLY A 63 -5.50 13.19 -8.59
N PHE A 64 -5.91 12.16 -7.85
CA PHE A 64 -5.59 10.76 -8.15
C PHE A 64 -6.12 10.31 -9.51
N VAL A 65 -7.38 10.64 -9.85
CA VAL A 65 -8.02 10.29 -11.12
C VAL A 65 -7.35 10.94 -12.33
N ILE A 66 -6.78 12.14 -12.16
CA ILE A 66 -5.96 12.80 -13.19
C ILE A 66 -4.54 12.19 -13.19
N TYR A 67 -3.97 11.95 -12.02
CA TYR A 67 -2.60 11.47 -11.87
C TYR A 67 -2.37 10.07 -12.46
N GLN A 68 -3.35 9.16 -12.40
CA GLN A 68 -3.25 7.81 -13.00
C GLN A 68 -3.01 7.78 -14.54
N TRP A 69 -3.14 8.92 -15.23
CA TRP A 69 -2.86 9.04 -16.66
C TRP A 69 -1.38 9.27 -16.97
N PHE A 70 -0.57 9.66 -15.98
CA PHE A 70 0.87 9.81 -16.15
C PHE A 70 1.59 8.46 -16.03
N GLU A 71 2.69 8.30 -16.77
CA GLU A 71 3.51 7.07 -16.80
C GLU A 71 3.94 6.56 -15.41
N PRO A 72 4.43 7.41 -14.48
CA PRO A 72 4.85 6.96 -13.14
C PRO A 72 3.71 6.40 -12.30
N ALA A 73 2.48 6.88 -12.53
CA ALA A 73 1.30 6.49 -11.77
C ALA A 73 0.56 5.30 -12.39
N HIS A 74 0.85 4.97 -13.65
CA HIS A 74 0.16 3.92 -14.37
C HIS A 74 0.30 2.57 -13.68
N ASP A 75 1.53 2.22 -13.29
CA ASP A 75 1.84 0.92 -12.70
C ASP A 75 1.29 0.81 -11.27
N GLY A 76 1.49 1.85 -10.45
CA GLY A 76 0.94 1.92 -9.09
C GLY A 76 -0.60 1.93 -9.03
N THR A 77 -1.27 2.53 -10.03
CA THR A 77 -2.73 2.53 -10.08
C THR A 77 -3.29 1.17 -10.48
N VAL A 78 -2.69 0.54 -11.50
CA VAL A 78 -3.15 -0.76 -12.01
C VAL A 78 -2.85 -1.89 -11.03
N HIS A 79 -1.62 -1.96 -10.50
CA HIS A 79 -1.17 -3.07 -9.65
C HIS A 79 -1.38 -2.81 -8.16
N GLY A 80 -1.32 -1.55 -7.71
CA GLY A 80 -1.50 -1.20 -6.31
C GLY A 80 -2.97 -1.08 -5.90
N VAL A 81 -3.75 -0.28 -6.64
CA VAL A 81 -5.14 0.02 -6.27
C VAL A 81 -6.14 -0.89 -7.00
N GLY A 82 -5.98 -1.03 -8.31
CA GLY A 82 -6.81 -1.89 -9.14
C GLY A 82 -8.32 -1.60 -9.03
N TRP A 83 -9.13 -2.66 -9.03
CA TRP A 83 -10.59 -2.58 -8.96
C TRP A 83 -11.14 -2.21 -7.57
N HIS A 84 -10.30 -2.19 -6.55
CA HIS A 84 -10.74 -1.87 -5.19
C HIS A 84 -11.23 -0.44 -5.07
N PHE A 85 -10.64 0.50 -5.81
CA PHE A 85 -11.13 1.88 -5.88
C PHE A 85 -12.59 1.92 -6.34
N VAL A 86 -12.89 1.26 -7.45
CA VAL A 86 -14.24 1.17 -8.02
C VAL A 86 -15.23 0.65 -6.98
N ILE A 87 -14.90 -0.47 -6.33
CA ILE A 87 -15.77 -1.09 -5.33
C ILE A 87 -15.96 -0.18 -4.11
N SER A 88 -14.88 0.39 -3.58
CA SER A 88 -14.92 1.32 -2.44
C SER A 88 -15.76 2.57 -2.74
N THR A 89 -15.59 3.18 -3.92
CA THR A 89 -16.33 4.37 -4.32
C THR A 89 -17.82 4.07 -4.55
N LEU A 90 -18.16 2.90 -5.10
CA LEU A 90 -19.55 2.47 -5.25
C LEU A 90 -20.23 2.22 -3.91
N LEU A 91 -19.56 1.49 -3.00
CA LEU A 91 -20.05 1.26 -1.64
C LEU A 91 -20.23 2.58 -0.88
N ASN A 92 -19.28 3.51 -1.03
CA ASN A 92 -19.37 4.83 -0.41
C ASN A 92 -20.54 5.66 -0.96
N THR A 93 -20.76 5.60 -2.28
CA THR A 93 -21.91 6.31 -2.89
C THR A 93 -23.23 5.69 -2.47
N LEU A 94 -23.29 4.36 -2.33
CA LEU A 94 -24.47 3.65 -1.83
C LEU A 94 -24.77 4.05 -0.38
N TRP A 95 -23.74 4.06 0.48
CA TRP A 95 -23.86 4.55 1.86
C TRP A 95 -24.44 5.97 1.88
N PHE A 96 -23.88 6.87 1.08
CA PHE A 96 -24.29 8.26 1.03
C PHE A 96 -25.76 8.43 0.61
N ARG A 97 -26.19 7.68 -0.41
CA ARG A 97 -27.59 7.66 -0.85
C ARG A 97 -28.53 7.15 0.23
N LEU A 98 -28.17 6.05 0.90
CA LEU A 98 -28.95 5.48 2.00
C LEU A 98 -29.08 6.47 3.17
N TRP A 99 -27.99 7.19 3.48
CA TRP A 99 -27.96 8.20 4.52
C TRP A 99 -28.93 9.34 4.21
N ASN A 100 -28.88 9.88 2.99
CA ASN A 100 -29.75 10.99 2.57
C ASN A 100 -31.23 10.59 2.52
N THR A 101 -31.53 9.31 2.28
CA THR A 101 -32.90 8.77 2.35
C THR A 101 -33.38 8.46 3.78
N GLY A 102 -32.53 8.63 4.80
CA GLY A 102 -32.88 8.37 6.21
C GLY A 102 -32.82 6.90 6.63
N HIS A 103 -32.32 6.00 5.78
CA HIS A 103 -32.17 4.58 6.11
C HIS A 103 -30.90 4.31 6.93
N LEU A 104 -30.87 4.77 8.19
CA LEU A 104 -29.68 4.77 9.04
C LEU A 104 -29.08 3.37 9.30
N TYR A 105 -29.90 2.34 9.51
CA TYR A 105 -29.40 0.97 9.76
C TYR A 105 -28.68 0.38 8.54
N LEU A 106 -29.24 0.55 7.35
CA LEU A 106 -28.61 0.09 6.11
C LEU A 106 -27.36 0.91 5.78
N SER A 107 -27.40 2.21 6.07
CA SER A 107 -26.24 3.10 5.94
C SER A 107 -25.11 2.63 6.85
N PHE A 108 -25.40 2.29 8.10
CA PHE A 108 -24.40 1.80 9.04
C PHE A 108 -23.70 0.52 8.54
N ILE A 109 -24.47 -0.41 7.97
CA ILE A 109 -23.88 -1.62 7.38
C ILE A 109 -23.02 -1.26 6.15
N ALA A 110 -23.51 -0.38 5.27
CA ALA A 110 -22.80 0.03 4.07
C ALA A 110 -21.46 0.74 4.37
N ILE A 111 -21.39 1.57 5.42
CA ILE A 111 -20.14 2.25 5.79
C ILE A 111 -19.13 1.26 6.38
N LEU A 112 -19.56 0.22 7.09
CA LEU A 112 -18.66 -0.85 7.56
C LEU A 112 -18.04 -1.61 6.39
N PHE A 113 -18.83 -1.94 5.36
CA PHE A 113 -18.31 -2.55 4.14
C PHE A 113 -17.35 -1.62 3.39
N THR A 114 -17.67 -0.33 3.33
CA THR A 114 -16.78 0.68 2.73
C THR A 114 -15.45 0.76 3.48
N ALA A 115 -15.48 0.84 4.81
CA ALA A 115 -14.29 0.89 5.65
C ALA A 115 -13.44 -0.39 5.53
N SER A 116 -14.09 -1.56 5.47
CA SER A 116 -13.41 -2.84 5.24
C SER A 116 -12.74 -2.89 3.85
N SER A 117 -13.45 -2.43 2.81
CA SER A 117 -12.93 -2.38 1.44
C SER A 117 -11.71 -1.46 1.34
N VAL A 118 -11.77 -0.26 1.93
CA VAL A 118 -10.64 0.69 1.95
C VAL A 118 -9.47 0.13 2.76
N SER A 119 -9.73 -0.50 3.91
CA SER A 119 -8.69 -1.12 4.73
C SER A 119 -7.93 -2.20 3.93
N PHE A 120 -8.64 -3.02 3.15
CA PHE A 120 -8.01 -4.04 2.33
C PHE A 120 -6.99 -3.46 1.32
N VAL A 121 -7.27 -2.29 0.75
CA VAL A 121 -6.34 -1.58 -0.15
C VAL A 121 -5.04 -1.20 0.55
N PHE A 122 -5.09 -0.82 1.82
CA PHE A 122 -3.90 -0.44 2.58
C PHE A 122 -3.18 -1.62 3.24
N TYR A 123 -3.91 -2.67 3.62
CA TYR A 123 -3.32 -3.86 4.25
C TYR A 123 -2.47 -4.67 3.27
N VAL A 124 -2.90 -4.83 2.02
CA VAL A 124 -2.18 -5.68 1.05
C VAL A 124 -0.75 -5.16 0.79
N PRO A 125 -0.52 -3.86 0.49
CA PRO A 125 0.83 -3.33 0.30
C PRO A 125 1.67 -3.35 1.58
N LEU A 126 1.08 -3.07 2.75
CA LEU A 126 1.80 -3.08 4.03
C LEU A 126 2.20 -4.49 4.46
N TYR A 127 1.37 -5.50 4.21
CA TYR A 127 1.69 -6.89 4.50
C TYR A 127 2.83 -7.38 3.61
N PHE A 128 2.85 -6.98 2.33
CA PHE A 128 3.96 -7.27 1.42
C PHE A 128 5.24 -6.50 1.79
N ALA A 129 5.15 -5.22 2.16
CA ALA A 129 6.29 -4.43 2.62
C ALA A 129 6.91 -5.00 3.92
N ASN A 130 6.08 -5.44 4.87
CA ASN A 130 6.51 -6.01 6.14
C ASN A 130 7.01 -7.47 6.02
N SER A 131 6.57 -8.21 5.01
CA SER A 131 7.14 -9.52 4.67
C SER A 131 8.37 -9.43 3.76
N ALA A 132 8.54 -8.32 3.05
CA ALA A 132 9.72 -8.02 2.25
C ALA A 132 10.85 -7.35 3.05
N SER A 133 10.61 -6.86 4.26
CA SER A 133 11.71 -6.55 5.19
C SER A 133 12.40 -7.86 5.57
N PRO A 134 13.63 -8.12 5.09
CA PRO A 134 14.43 -9.15 5.67
C PRO A 134 14.90 -8.54 6.99
N PHE A 135 14.17 -8.76 8.07
CA PHE A 135 14.86 -8.94 9.34
C PHE A 135 15.57 -10.30 9.27
N THR A 136 16.47 -10.44 8.31
CA THR A 136 17.68 -11.22 8.51
C THR A 136 18.47 -10.32 9.45
N PRO A 137 18.69 -10.70 10.72
CA PRO A 137 19.76 -10.08 11.47
C PRO A 137 20.97 -10.22 10.56
N SER A 138 21.57 -9.11 10.14
CA SER A 138 22.88 -9.16 9.50
C SER A 138 23.80 -9.84 10.49
N ARG A 139 23.93 -11.18 10.39
CA ARG A 139 25.09 -11.90 10.88
C ARG A 139 26.21 -11.32 10.03
N GLN A 140 26.79 -10.23 10.51
CA GLN A 140 28.10 -9.83 10.06
C GLN A 140 28.93 -11.10 10.13
N PRO A 141 29.64 -11.50 9.05
CA PRO A 141 30.72 -12.43 9.20
C PRO A 141 31.58 -11.82 10.28
N ARG A 142 31.65 -12.48 11.44
CA ARG A 142 32.51 -12.05 12.53
C ARG A 142 33.89 -11.95 11.91
N GLU A 143 34.34 -10.73 11.60
CA GLU A 143 35.67 -10.50 11.07
C GLU A 143 36.61 -11.17 12.06
N ALA A 144 37.28 -12.21 11.57
CA ALA A 144 38.28 -12.89 12.37
C ALA A 144 39.30 -11.82 12.77
N PRO A 145 39.65 -11.69 14.05
CA PRO A 145 40.56 -10.67 14.50
C PRO A 145 41.86 -10.76 13.71
N PRO A 146 42.48 -9.61 13.35
CA PRO A 146 43.69 -9.60 12.54
C PRO A 146 44.75 -10.44 13.27
N ARG A 147 45.20 -11.53 12.63
CA ARG A 147 46.37 -12.30 13.07
C ARG A 147 47.61 -11.42 12.92
N HIS A 148 47.81 -10.52 13.86
CA HIS A 148 49.13 -9.97 14.13
C HIS A 148 50.02 -11.11 14.64
N GLN A 149 50.95 -11.49 13.76
CA GLN A 149 52.31 -11.91 14.08
C GLN A 149 52.47 -12.92 15.23
N LEU A 150 52.30 -14.21 14.92
CA LEU A 150 53.08 -15.24 15.59
C LEU A 150 54.42 -15.36 14.85
N VAL A 151 55.40 -14.64 15.39
CA VAL A 151 56.83 -14.76 15.11
C VAL A 151 57.20 -16.24 15.05
N ARG A 152 57.51 -16.75 13.85
CA ARG A 152 58.20 -18.04 13.71
C ARG A 152 59.70 -17.80 13.89
N PRO A 153 60.34 -18.40 14.89
CA PRO A 153 61.79 -18.38 14.96
C PRO A 153 62.39 -19.18 13.80
N HIS A 154 63.44 -18.59 13.25
CA HIS A 154 64.40 -19.17 12.32
C HIS A 154 64.80 -20.60 12.73
N LEU A 155 64.54 -21.61 11.90
CA LEU A 155 65.37 -22.81 11.90
C LEU A 155 65.51 -23.44 10.51
N HIS A 156 66.74 -23.32 10.05
CA HIS A 156 67.43 -23.96 8.95
C HIS A 156 67.08 -25.46 8.85
N SER A 157 66.31 -25.88 7.84
CA SER A 157 66.25 -27.29 7.44
C SER A 157 65.82 -27.47 5.98
N ARG A 158 66.46 -26.72 5.08
CA ARG A 158 66.50 -27.07 3.65
C ARG A 158 67.70 -28.00 3.42
N SER A 159 67.61 -29.24 3.91
CA SER A 159 68.58 -30.29 3.53
C SER A 159 68.07 -31.73 3.64
N LEU A 160 66.85 -31.99 4.15
CA LEU A 160 66.36 -33.36 4.36
C LEU A 160 65.23 -33.81 3.41
N LEU A 161 64.70 -32.94 2.55
CA LEU A 161 63.62 -33.29 1.61
C LEU A 161 64.07 -33.78 0.22
N ASN A 162 65.38 -33.75 -0.08
CA ASN A 162 65.93 -34.31 -1.32
C ASN A 162 66.46 -35.75 -1.17
N LEU A 163 66.63 -36.27 0.07
CA LEU A 163 67.03 -37.67 0.30
C LEU A 163 65.85 -38.66 0.30
N ALA A 164 64.62 -38.20 0.60
CA ALA A 164 63.44 -39.06 0.56
C ALA A 164 62.90 -39.35 -0.86
N ARG A 165 63.36 -38.60 -1.89
CA ARG A 165 62.95 -38.83 -3.29
C ARG A 165 63.88 -39.75 -4.09
N LEU A 166 65.05 -40.11 -3.56
CA LEU A 166 65.95 -41.06 -4.24
C LEU A 166 65.76 -42.53 -3.83
N CYS A 167 65.12 -42.83 -2.70
CA CYS A 167 64.96 -44.22 -2.23
C CYS A 167 63.78 -44.98 -2.89
N HIS A 168 62.86 -44.28 -3.58
CA HIS A 168 61.68 -44.90 -4.21
C HIS A 168 61.87 -45.26 -5.71
N ARG A 169 63.09 -45.19 -6.26
CA ARG A 169 63.35 -45.53 -7.68
C ARG A 169 64.22 -46.78 -7.92
N HIS A 170 64.50 -47.59 -6.90
CA HIS A 170 65.35 -48.79 -7.05
C HIS A 170 64.83 -50.09 -6.42
N CYS A 171 63.52 -50.24 -6.25
CA CYS A 171 62.90 -51.55 -6.05
C CYS A 171 61.83 -51.80 -7.11
N HIS A 172 62.26 -52.18 -8.31
CA HIS A 172 61.61 -53.17 -9.18
C HIS A 172 62.52 -53.53 -10.34
#